data_AF-A0A0R2L177-F1
#
_entry.id   AF-A0A0R2L177-F1
#
_cell.length_a   1.000
_cell.length_b   1.000
_cell.length_c   1.000
_cell.angle_alpha   90.00
_cell.angle_beta   90.00
_cell.angle_gamma   90.00
#
_symmetry.space_group_name_H-M   'P 1'
#
loop_
_entity.id
_entity.type
_entity.pdbx_description
1 polymer ?
#
loop_
_entity_poly.entity_id
_entity_poly.type
_entity_poly.pdbx_seq_one_letter_code
_entity_poly.pdbx_strand_id
1 'polypeptide(L)'
;MIDKFLITGANRGIGFEMSKQLGLSNYFVVLGARSLDKGKDACAQLVQAGVPAERLDVVRLDLDDTNSISAAFKQVKQKHPDLNYLINNAGIAGQMDKPALETTAADYRQTLETNFFGTLAVIQNFLPLLQQNHGKIAAITGPFSATKWYNPAAYRVSKITLNALLQTLAVDISNQKLPLSVFGIFPGGVSTEINGYRQGSYMKDVATAAHDILKVVLDGQDHNGQIIGADGQVLSGISD
;
A
#
# COMPACT_ATOMS: atom_id res chain seq x y z
N MET A 1 8.10 -21.09 8.97
CA MET A 1 7.29 -20.86 7.75
C MET A 1 7.86 -19.64 7.04
N ILE A 2 7.59 -19.51 5.74
CA ILE A 2 7.96 -18.32 4.96
C ILE A 2 6.93 -17.21 5.22
N ASP A 3 7.37 -16.00 5.53
CA ASP A 3 6.45 -14.88 5.74
C ASP A 3 5.75 -14.50 4.43
N LYS A 4 4.46 -14.18 4.52
CA LYS A 4 3.58 -13.92 3.37
C LYS A 4 3.06 -12.48 3.32
N PHE A 5 3.12 -11.90 2.13
CA PHE A 5 2.70 -10.53 1.83
C PHE A 5 1.51 -10.52 0.88
N LEU A 6 0.50 -9.71 1.17
CA LEU A 6 -0.50 -9.27 0.19
C LEU A 6 -0.20 -7.81 -0.17
N ILE A 7 0.05 -7.54 -1.45
CA ILE A 7 0.32 -6.18 -1.94
C ILE A 7 -0.79 -5.77 -2.90
N THR A 8 -1.48 -4.67 -2.59
CA THR A 8 -2.52 -4.14 -3.49
C THR A 8 -1.89 -3.34 -4.64
N GLY A 9 -2.41 -3.48 -5.86
CA GLY A 9 -1.85 -2.79 -7.04
C GLY A 9 -0.46 -3.31 -7.42
N ALA A 10 -0.20 -4.59 -7.21
CA ALA A 10 1.11 -5.21 -7.38
C ALA A 10 1.50 -5.53 -8.83
N ASN A 11 0.65 -5.19 -9.80
CA ASN A 11 0.89 -5.49 -11.22
C ASN A 11 1.76 -4.46 -11.95
N ARG A 12 2.14 -3.35 -11.29
CA ARG A 12 2.99 -2.29 -11.87
C ARG A 12 3.64 -1.42 -10.80
N GLY A 13 4.57 -0.57 -11.21
CA GLY A 13 5.17 0.48 -10.38
C GLY A 13 5.77 -0.07 -9.08
N ILE A 14 5.58 0.65 -7.98
CA ILE A 14 6.16 0.31 -6.67
C ILE A 14 5.68 -1.06 -6.18
N GLY A 15 4.39 -1.39 -6.35
CA GLY A 15 3.84 -2.69 -5.94
C GLY A 15 4.49 -3.87 -6.65
N PHE A 16 4.75 -3.75 -7.95
CA PHE A 16 5.45 -4.79 -8.72
C PHE A 16 6.90 -4.96 -8.25
N GLU A 17 7.61 -3.86 -8.06
CA GLU A 17 9.01 -3.89 -7.65
C GLU A 17 9.18 -4.38 -6.21
N MET A 18 8.27 -4.03 -5.29
CA MET A 18 8.23 -4.65 -3.96
C MET A 18 8.02 -6.16 -4.05
N SER A 19 7.11 -6.61 -4.93
CA SER A 19 6.86 -8.05 -5.13
C SER A 19 8.10 -8.77 -5.64
N LYS A 20 8.86 -8.13 -6.55
CA LYS A 20 10.14 -8.63 -7.05
C LYS A 20 11.17 -8.77 -5.93
N GLN A 21 11.42 -7.69 -5.19
CA GLN A 21 12.44 -7.68 -4.14
C GLN A 21 12.09 -8.69 -3.04
N LEU A 22 10.85 -8.74 -2.58
CA LEU A 22 10.39 -9.72 -1.60
C LEU A 22 10.54 -11.17 -2.09
N GLY A 23 10.10 -11.46 -3.32
CA GLY A 23 10.19 -12.81 -3.89
C GLY A 23 11.64 -13.31 -4.03
N LEU A 24 12.57 -12.42 -4.39
CA LEU A 24 14.00 -12.70 -4.43
C LEU A 24 14.60 -12.87 -3.02
N SER A 25 14.06 -12.17 -2.02
CA SER A 25 14.50 -12.23 -0.62
C SER A 25 13.86 -13.36 0.21
N ASN A 26 13.34 -14.41 -0.42
CA ASN A 26 12.71 -15.56 0.24
C ASN A 26 11.44 -15.22 1.02
N TYR A 27 10.60 -14.33 0.50
CA TYR A 27 9.22 -14.13 0.96
C TYR A 27 8.20 -14.67 -0.05
N PHE A 28 6.99 -14.96 0.41
CA PHE A 28 5.86 -15.28 -0.47
C PHE A 28 5.03 -14.02 -0.73
N VAL A 29 4.63 -13.78 -1.98
CA VAL A 29 3.86 -12.60 -2.38
C VAL A 29 2.57 -13.00 -3.08
N VAL A 30 1.44 -12.57 -2.51
CA VAL A 30 0.14 -12.55 -3.17
C VAL A 30 -0.02 -11.18 -3.85
N LEU A 31 -0.03 -11.18 -5.18
CA LEU A 31 -0.24 -9.98 -5.98
C LEU A 31 -1.74 -9.66 -6.05
N GLY A 32 -2.15 -8.58 -5.39
CA GLY A 32 -3.48 -8.00 -5.57
C GLY A 32 -3.51 -7.10 -6.79
N ALA A 33 -4.37 -7.41 -7.77
CA ALA A 33 -4.52 -6.61 -8.98
C ALA A 33 -5.99 -6.46 -9.37
N ARG A 34 -6.37 -5.30 -9.92
CA ARG A 34 -7.73 -5.02 -10.41
C ARG A 34 -8.20 -6.04 -11.46
N SER A 35 -7.30 -6.40 -12.37
CA SER A 35 -7.52 -7.41 -13.41
C SER A 35 -6.66 -8.63 -13.08
N LEU A 36 -7.30 -9.81 -13.09
CA LEU A 36 -6.62 -11.08 -12.85
C LEU A 36 -5.55 -11.34 -13.93
N ASP A 37 -5.83 -10.99 -15.18
CA ASP A 37 -4.90 -11.20 -16.29
C ASP A 37 -3.65 -10.33 -16.14
N LYS A 38 -3.82 -9.03 -15.83
CA LYS A 38 -2.67 -8.15 -15.53
C LYS A 38 -1.84 -8.65 -14.34
N GLY A 39 -2.48 -9.25 -13.34
CA GLY A 39 -1.79 -9.85 -12.21
C GLY A 39 -1.00 -11.11 -12.61
N LYS A 40 -1.56 -11.97 -13.46
CA LYS A 40 -0.86 -13.16 -14.01
C LYS A 40 0.32 -12.76 -14.89
N ASP A 41 0.15 -11.75 -15.73
CA ASP A 41 1.23 -11.19 -16.55
C ASP A 41 2.37 -10.67 -15.68
N ALA A 42 2.04 -9.95 -14.59
CA ALA A 42 3.02 -9.50 -13.62
C ALA A 42 3.75 -10.67 -12.95
N CYS A 43 3.06 -11.73 -12.52
CA CYS A 43 3.71 -12.93 -12.00
C CYS A 43 4.67 -13.55 -13.03
N ALA A 44 4.26 -13.64 -14.31
CA ALA A 44 5.14 -14.16 -15.36
C ALA A 44 6.41 -13.32 -15.55
N GLN A 45 6.29 -11.98 -15.51
CA GLN A 45 7.44 -11.07 -15.57
C GLN A 45 8.35 -11.22 -14.33
N LEU A 46 7.79 -11.40 -13.14
CA LEU A 46 8.56 -11.65 -11.92
C LEU A 46 9.34 -12.97 -12.00
N VAL A 47 8.73 -14.02 -12.54
CA VAL A 47 9.40 -15.30 -12.78
C VAL A 47 10.56 -15.15 -13.77
N GLN A 48 10.34 -14.42 -14.87
CA GLN A 48 11.41 -14.09 -15.82
C GLN A 48 12.54 -13.27 -15.18
N ALA A 49 12.22 -12.45 -14.17
CA ALA A 49 13.18 -11.69 -13.39
C ALA A 49 13.87 -12.49 -12.28
N GLY A 50 13.62 -13.80 -12.18
CA GLY A 50 14.30 -14.72 -11.25
C GLY A 50 13.54 -15.01 -9.96
N VAL A 51 12.31 -14.51 -9.78
CA VAL A 51 11.48 -14.87 -8.63
C VAL A 51 10.95 -16.30 -8.80
N PRO A 52 11.12 -17.21 -7.81
CA PRO A 52 10.56 -18.55 -7.90
C PRO A 52 9.02 -18.53 -8.01
N ALA A 53 8.45 -19.25 -8.97
CA ALA A 53 7.02 -19.22 -9.27
C ALA A 53 6.17 -19.70 -8.08
N GLU A 54 6.68 -20.65 -7.28
CA GLU A 54 6.05 -21.16 -6.08
C GLU A 54 5.97 -20.15 -4.92
N ARG A 55 6.59 -18.97 -5.07
CA ARG A 55 6.52 -17.85 -4.11
C ARG A 55 5.50 -16.79 -4.51
N LEU A 56 4.79 -16.98 -5.63
CA LEU A 56 3.87 -16.02 -6.18
C LEU A 56 2.46 -16.62 -6.23
N ASP A 57 1.47 -15.84 -5.82
CA ASP A 57 0.06 -16.08 -6.13
C ASP A 57 -0.57 -14.76 -6.58
N VAL A 58 -1.74 -14.83 -7.18
CA VAL A 58 -2.47 -13.66 -7.66
C VAL A 58 -3.92 -13.72 -7.21
N VAL A 59 -4.45 -12.55 -6.83
CA VAL A 59 -5.86 -12.39 -6.49
C VAL A 59 -6.44 -11.16 -7.18
N ARG A 60 -7.65 -11.31 -7.72
CA ARG A 60 -8.41 -10.16 -8.23
C ARG A 60 -8.83 -9.32 -7.03
N LEU A 61 -8.31 -8.09 -6.97
CA LEU A 61 -8.58 -7.14 -5.92
C LEU A 61 -8.76 -5.75 -6.55
N ASP A 62 -10.00 -5.39 -6.83
CA ASP A 62 -10.37 -4.06 -7.29
C ASP A 62 -10.91 -3.23 -6.13
N LEU A 63 -10.25 -2.11 -5.85
CA LEU A 63 -10.58 -1.23 -4.72
C LEU A 63 -11.91 -0.48 -4.93
N ASP A 64 -12.40 -0.40 -6.17
CA ASP A 64 -13.68 0.23 -6.50
C ASP A 64 -14.85 -0.80 -6.51
N ASP A 65 -14.61 -2.06 -6.14
CA ASP A 65 -15.59 -3.16 -6.14
C ASP A 65 -15.54 -3.93 -4.80
N THR A 66 -16.47 -3.63 -3.90
CA THR A 66 -16.53 -4.26 -2.57
C THR A 66 -16.75 -5.77 -2.64
N ASN A 67 -17.44 -6.28 -3.67
CA ASN A 67 -17.60 -7.73 -3.87
C ASN A 67 -16.25 -8.36 -4.26
N SER A 68 -15.45 -7.68 -5.08
CA SER A 68 -14.08 -8.12 -5.38
C SER A 68 -13.23 -8.19 -4.13
N ILE A 69 -13.34 -7.22 -3.21
CA ILE A 69 -12.57 -7.18 -1.96
C ILE A 69 -12.96 -8.37 -1.05
N SER A 70 -14.26 -8.59 -0.83
CA SER A 70 -14.73 -9.72 -0.02
C SER A 70 -14.40 -11.09 -0.64
N ALA A 71 -14.46 -11.21 -1.97
CA ALA A 71 -14.03 -12.42 -2.67
C ALA A 71 -12.52 -12.66 -2.53
N ALA A 72 -11.71 -11.61 -2.67
CA ALA A 72 -10.27 -11.68 -2.48
C ALA A 72 -9.91 -12.13 -1.06
N PHE A 73 -10.57 -11.57 -0.03
CA PHE A 73 -10.37 -11.99 1.36
C PHE A 73 -10.67 -13.48 1.55
N LYS A 74 -11.80 -13.98 1.05
CA LYS A 74 -12.15 -15.42 1.15
C LYS A 74 -11.09 -16.30 0.49
N GLN A 75 -10.65 -15.94 -0.71
CA GLN A 75 -9.61 -16.68 -1.43
C GLN A 75 -8.28 -16.68 -0.68
N VAL A 76 -7.83 -15.51 -0.23
CA VAL A 76 -6.54 -15.37 0.48
C VAL A 76 -6.59 -16.08 1.83
N LYS A 77 -7.66 -15.94 2.61
CA LYS A 77 -7.82 -16.67 3.88
C LYS A 77 -7.79 -18.18 3.68
N GLN A 78 -8.36 -18.69 2.60
CA GLN A 78 -8.38 -20.12 2.31
C GLN A 78 -7.00 -20.66 1.90
N LYS A 79 -6.27 -19.93 1.03
CA LYS A 79 -4.98 -20.38 0.48
C LYS A 79 -3.78 -20.02 1.35
N HIS A 80 -3.88 -18.90 2.06
CA HIS A 80 -2.82 -18.26 2.85
C HIS A 80 -3.37 -17.85 4.24
N PRO A 81 -3.85 -18.81 5.05
CA PRO A 81 -4.38 -18.53 6.39
C PRO A 81 -3.34 -17.95 7.35
N ASP A 82 -2.06 -18.03 6.99
CA ASP A 82 -0.86 -17.56 7.66
C ASP A 82 -0.35 -16.22 7.09
N LEU A 83 -1.20 -15.41 6.44
CA LEU A 83 -0.84 -14.09 5.94
C LEU A 83 -0.28 -13.18 7.07
N ASN A 84 0.92 -12.64 6.89
CA ASN A 84 1.61 -11.82 7.89
C ASN A 84 1.57 -10.32 7.59
N TYR A 85 1.64 -9.94 6.32
CA TYR A 85 1.76 -8.54 5.91
C TYR A 85 0.70 -8.15 4.87
N LEU A 86 0.10 -6.98 5.06
CA LEU A 86 -0.73 -6.31 4.06
C LEU A 86 -0.12 -4.96 3.72
N ILE A 87 0.24 -4.75 2.45
CA ILE A 87 0.73 -3.47 1.94
C ILE A 87 -0.33 -2.85 1.03
N ASN A 88 -0.99 -1.82 1.55
CA ASN A 88 -1.95 -0.99 0.81
C ASN A 88 -1.20 0.01 -0.08
N ASN A 89 -0.85 -0.43 -1.28
CA ASN A 89 -0.10 0.34 -2.28
C ASN A 89 -0.98 0.89 -3.41
N ALA A 90 -2.09 0.22 -3.73
CA ALA A 90 -2.98 0.64 -4.82
C ALA A 90 -3.50 2.07 -4.63
N GLY A 91 -3.63 2.77 -5.75
CA GLY A 91 -4.25 4.09 -5.81
C GLY A 91 -4.25 4.65 -7.23
N ILE A 92 -5.03 5.70 -7.43
CA ILE A 92 -5.12 6.47 -8.67
C ILE A 92 -4.60 7.90 -8.44
N ALA A 93 -4.07 8.50 -9.51
CA ALA A 93 -3.57 9.87 -9.50
C ALA A 93 -4.68 10.92 -9.34
N GLY A 94 -5.90 10.57 -9.76
CA GLY A 94 -6.95 11.56 -10.03
C GLY A 94 -6.49 12.59 -11.07
N GLN A 95 -7.05 13.79 -10.99
CA GLN A 95 -6.63 14.93 -11.81
C GLN A 95 -5.41 15.63 -11.17
N MET A 96 -4.25 14.96 -11.19
CA MET A 96 -3.04 15.35 -10.44
C MET A 96 -2.47 16.73 -10.84
N ASP A 97 -2.70 17.16 -12.09
CA ASP A 97 -2.26 18.45 -12.63
C ASP A 97 -3.26 19.59 -12.41
N LYS A 98 -4.49 19.27 -11.98
CA LYS A 98 -5.55 20.25 -11.84
C LYS A 98 -5.28 21.17 -10.64
N PRO A 99 -5.30 22.50 -10.80
CA PRO A 99 -5.11 23.42 -9.69
C PRO A 99 -6.10 23.17 -8.55
N ALA A 100 -5.64 23.36 -7.31
CA ALA A 100 -6.48 23.09 -6.13
C ALA A 100 -7.76 23.93 -6.10
N LEU A 101 -7.71 25.17 -6.60
CA LEU A 101 -8.86 26.09 -6.70
C LEU A 101 -9.89 25.65 -7.76
N GLU A 102 -9.50 24.78 -8.69
CA GLU A 102 -10.36 24.28 -9.78
C GLU A 102 -10.83 22.84 -9.53
N THR A 103 -10.16 22.12 -8.63
CA THR A 103 -10.51 20.74 -8.27
C THR A 103 -11.92 20.69 -7.67
N THR A 104 -12.80 19.93 -8.32
CA THR A 104 -14.22 19.85 -7.96
C THR A 104 -14.48 18.79 -6.91
N ALA A 105 -15.64 18.86 -6.24
CA ALA A 105 -16.09 17.80 -5.34
C ALA A 105 -16.17 16.42 -6.03
N ALA A 106 -16.46 16.36 -7.33
CA ALA A 106 -16.46 15.10 -8.08
C ALA A 106 -15.05 14.52 -8.21
N ASP A 107 -14.03 15.35 -8.48
CA ASP A 107 -12.62 14.93 -8.54
C ASP A 107 -12.15 14.35 -7.20
N TYR A 108 -12.55 14.98 -6.08
CA TYR A 108 -12.29 14.47 -4.73
C TYR A 108 -13.00 13.13 -4.49
N ARG A 109 -14.29 13.02 -4.78
CA ARG A 109 -15.06 11.77 -4.61
C ARG A 109 -14.43 10.62 -5.38
N GLN A 110 -14.12 10.82 -6.66
CA GLN A 110 -13.49 9.79 -7.49
C GLN A 110 -12.16 9.31 -6.89
N THR A 111 -11.31 10.24 -6.45
CA THR A 111 -9.99 9.88 -5.90
C THR A 111 -10.10 9.22 -4.53
N LEU A 112 -11.03 9.69 -3.69
CA LEU A 112 -11.30 9.12 -2.37
C LEU A 112 -11.95 7.74 -2.44
N GLU A 113 -12.78 7.48 -3.46
CA GLU A 113 -13.41 6.16 -3.67
C GLU A 113 -12.34 5.06 -3.73
N THR A 114 -11.36 5.21 -4.62
CA THR A 114 -10.28 4.21 -4.72
C THR A 114 -9.29 4.32 -3.56
N ASN A 115 -8.71 5.51 -3.34
CA ASN A 115 -7.53 5.63 -2.49
C ASN A 115 -7.87 5.51 -1.00
N PHE A 116 -9.08 5.91 -0.59
CA PHE A 116 -9.51 5.89 0.80
C PHE A 116 -10.55 4.79 1.07
N PHE A 117 -11.74 4.85 0.46
CA PHE A 117 -12.83 3.92 0.76
C PHE A 117 -12.48 2.48 0.38
N GLY A 118 -11.87 2.27 -0.79
CA GLY A 118 -11.35 0.98 -1.20
C GLY A 118 -10.29 0.43 -0.24
N THR A 119 -9.31 1.25 0.13
CA THR A 119 -8.27 0.88 1.11
C THR A 119 -8.86 0.56 2.49
N LEU A 120 -9.82 1.35 2.98
CA LEU A 120 -10.55 1.10 4.22
C LEU A 120 -11.25 -0.26 4.19
N ALA A 121 -11.96 -0.55 3.10
CA ALA A 121 -12.65 -1.83 2.94
C ALA A 121 -11.68 -3.01 2.91
N VAL A 122 -10.52 -2.87 2.26
CA VAL A 122 -9.44 -3.89 2.29
C VAL A 122 -8.95 -4.09 3.72
N ILE A 123 -8.58 -3.03 4.44
CA ILE A 123 -8.12 -3.12 5.83
C ILE A 123 -9.16 -3.84 6.69
N GLN A 124 -10.43 -3.43 6.63
CA GLN A 124 -11.50 -4.03 7.43
C GLN A 124 -11.72 -5.52 7.13
N ASN A 125 -11.64 -5.94 5.86
CA ASN A 125 -11.82 -7.36 5.51
C ASN A 125 -10.63 -8.21 6.00
N PHE A 126 -9.40 -7.69 5.92
CA PHE A 126 -8.19 -8.44 6.25
C PHE A 126 -7.75 -8.36 7.72
N LEU A 127 -8.26 -7.38 8.48
CA LEU A 127 -7.90 -7.16 9.87
C LEU A 127 -8.04 -8.41 10.77
N PRO A 128 -9.13 -9.20 10.72
CA PRO A 128 -9.25 -10.40 11.55
C PRO A 128 -8.17 -11.45 11.27
N LEU A 129 -7.76 -11.60 10.00
CA LEU A 129 -6.73 -12.56 9.60
C LEU A 129 -5.34 -12.10 10.07
N LEU A 130 -5.04 -10.80 9.91
CA LEU A 130 -3.75 -10.25 10.34
C LEU A 130 -3.63 -10.22 11.86
N GLN A 131 -4.71 -9.91 12.58
CA GLN A 131 -4.75 -10.02 14.04
C GLN A 131 -4.46 -11.45 14.50
N GLN A 132 -5.02 -12.47 13.85
CA GLN A 132 -4.73 -13.88 14.18
C GLN A 132 -3.23 -14.23 14.04
N ASN A 133 -2.53 -13.55 13.12
CA ASN A 133 -1.16 -13.88 12.74
C ASN A 133 -0.10 -12.90 13.24
N HIS A 134 -0.42 -12.03 14.21
CA HIS A 134 0.52 -11.01 14.70
C HIS A 134 1.02 -10.08 13.57
N GLY A 135 0.13 -9.81 12.61
CA GLY A 135 0.48 -9.24 11.32
C GLY A 135 0.71 -7.72 11.34
N LYS A 136 1.22 -7.22 10.22
CA LYS A 136 1.46 -5.79 10.00
C LYS A 136 0.67 -5.27 8.80
N ILE A 137 0.02 -4.12 8.97
CA ILE A 137 -0.70 -3.40 7.93
C ILE A 137 0.06 -2.11 7.61
N ALA A 138 0.69 -2.06 6.45
CA ALA A 138 1.34 -0.86 5.94
C ALA A 138 0.47 -0.21 4.86
N ALA A 139 0.49 1.11 4.76
CA ALA A 139 -0.11 1.83 3.64
C ALA A 139 0.87 2.85 3.05
N ILE A 140 0.86 2.98 1.72
CA ILE A 140 1.64 4.00 1.03
C ILE A 140 0.87 5.32 1.06
N THR A 141 1.36 6.26 1.86
CA THR A 141 0.67 7.52 2.16
C THR A 141 1.38 8.73 1.54
N GLY A 142 1.17 9.92 2.11
CA GLY A 142 1.66 11.19 1.58
C GLY A 142 1.96 12.20 2.69
N PRO A 143 2.62 13.31 2.33
CA PRO A 143 3.08 14.29 3.31
C PRO A 143 1.92 15.11 3.86
N PHE A 144 1.96 15.39 5.17
CA PHE A 144 1.00 16.30 5.81
C PHE A 144 1.12 17.74 5.32
N SER A 145 2.30 18.19 4.92
CA SER A 145 2.51 19.55 4.42
C SER A 145 2.25 19.64 2.92
N ALA A 146 1.55 20.70 2.50
CA ALA A 146 1.50 21.08 1.09
C ALA A 146 2.80 21.82 0.74
N THR A 147 3.30 21.66 -0.49
CA THR A 147 4.47 22.41 -0.96
C THR A 147 4.14 23.12 -2.27
N LYS A 148 4.89 24.18 -2.60
CA LYS A 148 4.76 24.88 -3.88
C LYS A 148 5.07 23.97 -5.09
N TRP A 149 5.84 22.90 -4.87
CA TRP A 149 6.34 22.01 -5.92
C TRP A 149 5.50 20.73 -6.08
N TYR A 150 4.68 20.40 -5.09
CA TYR A 150 3.84 19.21 -5.08
C TYR A 150 2.53 19.48 -4.33
N ASN A 151 1.45 19.70 -5.08
CA ASN A 151 0.12 19.92 -4.52
C ASN A 151 -1.03 19.33 -5.39
N PRO A 152 -1.00 18.02 -5.73
CA PRO A 152 -2.12 17.40 -6.41
C PRO A 152 -3.29 17.27 -5.44
N ALA A 153 -4.31 18.12 -5.56
CA ALA A 153 -5.23 18.41 -4.47
C ALA A 153 -6.02 17.17 -4.01
N ALA A 154 -6.75 16.51 -4.93
CA ALA A 154 -7.54 15.32 -4.60
C ALA A 154 -6.67 14.13 -4.16
N TYR A 155 -5.54 13.90 -4.85
CA TYR A 155 -4.60 12.84 -4.49
C TYR A 155 -4.02 13.04 -3.09
N ARG A 156 -3.52 14.25 -2.79
CA ARG A 156 -2.94 14.57 -1.49
C ARG A 156 -3.97 14.43 -0.37
N VAL A 157 -5.18 14.95 -0.55
CA VAL A 157 -6.27 14.79 0.43
C VAL A 157 -6.57 13.30 0.66
N SER A 158 -6.61 12.50 -0.39
CA SER A 158 -6.83 11.05 -0.26
C SER A 158 -5.71 10.31 0.50
N LYS A 159 -4.46 10.78 0.40
CA LYS A 159 -3.34 10.16 1.12
C LYS A 159 -3.23 10.63 2.57
N ILE A 160 -3.63 11.87 2.87
CA ILE A 160 -3.65 12.38 4.25
C ILE A 160 -4.81 11.77 5.05
N THR A 161 -5.96 11.54 4.42
CA THR A 161 -7.08 10.82 5.07
C THR A 161 -6.69 9.39 5.46
N LEU A 162 -5.82 8.72 4.68
CA LEU A 162 -5.23 7.45 5.10
C LEU A 162 -4.35 7.59 6.35
N ASN A 163 -3.54 8.64 6.49
CA ASN A 163 -2.74 8.84 7.72
C ASN A 163 -3.65 8.90 8.95
N ALA A 164 -4.75 9.67 8.87
CA ALA A 164 -5.72 9.77 9.97
C ALA A 164 -6.37 8.41 10.28
N LEU A 165 -6.81 7.67 9.25
CA LEU A 165 -7.38 6.34 9.43
C LEU A 165 -6.43 5.40 10.19
N LEU A 166 -5.16 5.34 9.78
CA LEU A 166 -4.17 4.46 10.40
C LEU A 166 -3.94 4.83 11.86
N GLN A 167 -3.83 6.11 12.17
CA GLN A 167 -3.65 6.59 13.54
C GLN A 167 -4.88 6.31 14.42
N THR A 168 -6.10 6.49 13.89
CA THR A 168 -7.33 6.12 14.61
C THR A 168 -7.39 4.63 14.91
N LEU A 169 -7.09 3.77 13.92
CA LEU A 169 -7.04 2.33 14.13
C LEU A 169 -5.94 1.92 15.12
N ALA A 170 -4.79 2.59 15.08
CA ALA A 170 -3.67 2.32 15.99
C ALA A 170 -4.04 2.57 17.45
N VAL A 171 -4.80 3.63 17.75
CA VAL A 171 -5.29 3.90 19.11
C VAL A 171 -6.18 2.75 19.60
N ASP A 172 -7.11 2.27 18.78
CA ASP A 172 -7.97 1.14 19.15
C ASP A 172 -7.16 -0.16 19.34
N ILE A 173 -6.20 -0.42 18.46
CA ILE A 173 -5.27 -1.55 18.55
C ILE A 173 -4.49 -1.51 19.88
N SER A 174 -3.94 -0.36 20.25
CA SER A 174 -3.20 -0.17 21.51
C SER A 174 -4.10 -0.34 22.73
N ASN A 175 -5.26 0.32 22.74
CA ASN A 175 -6.21 0.28 23.86
C ASN A 175 -6.74 -1.13 24.13
N GLN A 176 -7.02 -1.88 23.06
CA GLN A 176 -7.52 -3.26 23.13
C GLN A 176 -6.38 -4.29 23.20
N LYS A 177 -5.11 -3.87 23.12
CA LYS A 177 -3.93 -4.72 23.11
C LYS A 177 -4.00 -5.80 22.01
N LEU A 178 -4.48 -5.42 20.84
CA LEU A 178 -4.61 -6.35 19.72
C LEU A 178 -3.22 -6.70 19.18
N PRO A 179 -2.95 -7.98 18.86
CA PRO A 179 -1.65 -8.42 18.34
C PRO A 179 -1.54 -8.11 16.84
N LEU A 180 -1.39 -6.84 16.48
CA LEU A 180 -1.06 -6.38 15.12
C LEU A 180 -0.63 -4.91 15.18
N SER A 181 -0.08 -4.41 14.08
CA SER A 181 0.21 -2.97 13.94
C SER A 181 -0.26 -2.41 12.61
N VAL A 182 -0.62 -1.13 12.62
CA VAL A 182 -1.01 -0.36 11.42
C VAL A 182 -0.11 0.88 11.30
N PHE A 183 0.44 1.16 10.13
CA PHE A 183 1.33 2.31 9.93
C PHE A 183 1.37 2.79 8.47
N GLY A 184 1.80 4.04 8.30
CA GLY A 184 1.92 4.67 6.99
C GLY A 184 3.39 4.86 6.59
N ILE A 185 3.66 4.75 5.30
CA ILE A 185 4.99 5.04 4.73
C ILE A 185 4.82 6.08 3.62
N PHE A 186 5.54 7.19 3.74
CA PHE A 186 5.66 8.21 2.71
C PHE A 186 7.02 8.05 1.98
N PRO A 187 7.04 7.46 0.77
CA PRO A 187 8.29 7.16 0.05
C PRO A 187 8.98 8.39 -0.57
N GLY A 188 8.36 9.58 -0.49
CA GLY A 188 8.79 10.76 -1.24
C GLY A 188 8.22 10.78 -2.66
N GLY A 189 8.85 11.57 -3.54
CA GLY A 189 8.53 11.59 -4.97
C GLY A 189 9.10 10.37 -5.67
N VAL A 190 8.25 9.60 -6.37
CA VAL A 190 8.67 8.41 -7.13
C VAL A 190 8.22 8.52 -8.57
N SER A 191 9.14 8.37 -9.51
CA SER A 191 8.83 8.44 -10.94
C SER A 191 8.11 7.17 -11.38
N THR A 192 6.83 7.28 -11.71
CA THR A 192 5.99 6.12 -12.08
C THR A 192 4.94 6.52 -13.12
N GLU A 193 4.26 5.52 -13.69
CA GLU A 193 3.12 5.74 -14.58
C GLU A 193 2.05 6.66 -13.95
N ILE A 194 1.82 6.61 -12.62
CA ILE A 194 0.75 7.36 -11.94
C ILE A 194 0.92 8.88 -12.07
N ASN A 195 2.15 9.35 -12.27
CA ASN A 195 2.45 10.77 -12.42
C ASN A 195 3.08 11.09 -13.78
N GLY A 196 2.95 10.20 -14.77
CA GLY A 196 3.50 10.40 -16.10
C GLY A 196 5.03 10.41 -16.14
N TYR A 197 5.68 9.64 -15.26
CA TYR A 197 7.15 9.56 -15.16
C TYR A 197 7.81 10.92 -14.92
N ARG A 198 7.21 11.75 -14.05
CA ARG A 198 7.77 13.04 -13.63
C ARG A 198 9.23 12.88 -13.21
N GLN A 199 10.05 13.85 -13.63
CA GLN A 199 11.48 13.92 -13.35
C GLN A 199 11.78 15.11 -12.44
N GLY A 200 12.87 15.03 -11.67
CA GLY A 200 13.31 16.10 -10.78
C GLY A 200 14.31 15.60 -9.75
N SER A 201 15.07 16.50 -9.13
CA SER A 201 16.10 16.15 -8.13
C SER A 201 15.56 15.45 -6.88
N TYR A 202 14.25 15.53 -6.63
CA TYR A 202 13.55 14.89 -5.52
C TYR A 202 12.81 13.60 -5.93
N MET A 203 12.86 13.23 -7.21
CA MET A 203 12.19 12.03 -7.75
C MET A 203 13.15 10.84 -7.71
N LYS A 204 12.70 9.74 -7.11
CA LYS A 204 13.43 8.47 -7.10
C LYS A 204 12.89 7.54 -8.17
N ASP A 205 13.72 6.55 -8.55
CA ASP A 205 13.24 5.40 -9.30
C ASP A 205 12.41 4.45 -8.41
N VAL A 206 11.74 3.52 -9.07
CA VAL A 206 10.85 2.55 -8.42
C VAL A 206 11.62 1.55 -7.56
N ALA A 207 12.83 1.15 -7.97
CA ALA A 207 13.67 0.20 -7.25
C ALA A 207 14.09 0.73 -5.89
N THR A 208 14.56 1.98 -5.85
CA THR A 208 14.95 2.69 -4.64
C THR A 208 13.75 2.90 -3.73
N ALA A 209 12.61 3.35 -4.27
CA ALA A 209 11.41 3.57 -3.46
C ALA A 209 10.88 2.26 -2.85
N ALA A 210 10.84 1.17 -3.61
CA ALA A 210 10.45 -0.14 -3.10
C ALA A 210 11.43 -0.64 -2.01
N HIS A 211 12.73 -0.45 -2.20
CA HIS A 211 13.73 -0.79 -1.20
C HIS A 211 13.53 -0.01 0.10
N ASP A 212 13.37 1.31 0.03
CA ASP A 212 13.12 2.18 1.20
C ASP A 212 11.87 1.74 1.97
N ILE A 213 10.79 1.43 1.25
CA ILE A 213 9.54 0.95 1.85
C ILE A 213 9.77 -0.39 2.56
N LEU A 214 10.37 -1.37 1.87
CA LEU A 214 10.57 -2.70 2.44
C LEU A 214 11.53 -2.68 3.63
N LYS A 215 12.51 -1.79 3.63
CA LYS A 215 13.40 -1.58 4.78
C LYS A 215 12.61 -1.22 6.04
N VAL A 216 11.64 -0.32 5.95
CA VAL A 216 10.76 0.03 7.08
C VAL A 216 9.82 -1.12 7.44
N VAL A 217 9.23 -1.79 6.45
CA VAL A 217 8.29 -2.90 6.73
C VAL A 217 8.98 -4.08 7.46
N LEU A 218 10.25 -4.32 7.16
CA LEU A 218 11.04 -5.48 7.59
C LEU A 218 12.03 -5.19 8.72
N ASP A 219 12.07 -3.98 9.31
CA ASP A 219 13.08 -3.62 10.31
C ASP A 219 12.89 -4.26 11.69
N GLY A 220 11.81 -5.02 11.87
CA GLY A 220 11.47 -5.71 13.11
C GLY A 220 10.84 -4.81 14.18
N GLN A 221 10.68 -3.51 13.93
CA GLN A 221 10.09 -2.57 14.88
C GLN A 221 8.56 -2.63 14.86
N ASP A 222 7.96 -2.22 15.98
CA ASP A 222 6.55 -1.92 16.06
C ASP A 222 6.32 -0.44 15.73
N HIS A 223 5.72 -0.22 14.56
CA HIS A 223 5.42 1.10 14.03
C HIS A 223 3.97 1.53 14.26
N ASN A 224 3.21 0.87 15.14
CA ASN A 224 1.78 1.13 15.31
C ASN A 224 1.47 2.64 15.45
N GLY A 225 0.67 3.16 14.52
CA GLY A 225 0.26 4.57 14.46
C GLY A 225 1.28 5.55 13.88
N GLN A 226 2.48 5.09 13.50
CA GLN A 226 3.51 5.95 12.92
C GLN A 226 3.28 6.20 11.42
N ILE A 227 3.62 7.41 10.97
CA ILE A 227 3.77 7.77 9.57
C ILE A 227 5.25 8.02 9.32
N ILE A 228 5.88 7.21 8.48
CA ILE A 228 7.34 7.10 8.36
C ILE A 228 7.77 7.62 7.00
N GLY A 229 8.80 8.47 6.98
CA GLY A 229 9.44 8.95 5.78
C GLY A 229 10.35 7.89 5.16
N ALA A 230 10.70 8.06 3.89
CA ALA A 230 11.59 7.13 3.19
C ALA A 230 13.01 7.03 3.78
N ASP A 231 13.42 8.01 4.58
CA ASP A 231 14.67 8.02 5.35
C ASP A 231 14.56 7.26 6.69
N GLY A 232 13.38 6.69 6.99
CA GLY A 232 13.07 6.02 8.24
C GLY A 232 12.65 6.95 9.38
N GLN A 233 12.57 8.27 9.15
CA GLN A 233 12.15 9.19 10.19
C GLN A 233 10.64 9.12 10.43
N VAL A 234 10.23 9.13 11.69
CA VAL A 234 8.82 9.26 12.06
C VAL A 234 8.38 10.72 11.84
N LEU A 235 7.50 10.92 10.86
CA LEU A 235 6.96 12.22 10.47
C LEU A 235 5.76 12.63 11.34
N SER A 236 5.01 11.64 11.82
CA SER A 236 3.94 11.81 12.82
C SER A 236 3.62 10.48 13.48
N GLY A 237 2.99 10.50 14.65
CA GLY A 237 2.57 9.32 15.39
C GLY A 237 1.34 9.59 16.26
N ILE A 238 0.81 8.55 16.87
CA ILE A 238 -0.12 8.68 17.99
C ILE A 238 0.65 9.19 19.22
N SER A 239 0.02 10.04 20.05
CA SER A 239 0.59 10.52 21.32
C SER A 239 -0.06 9.80 22.49
N ASP A 240 0.69 9.66 23.58
CA ASP A 240 0.20 9.17 24.88
C ASP A 240 -0.76 10.17 25.55
#